data_AF-A0A7R7ZRY4-F1
#
_entry.id   AF-A0A7R7ZRY4-F1
#
_cell.length_a   1.000
_cell.length_b   1.000
_cell.length_c   1.000
_cell.angle_alpha   90.00
_cell.angle_beta   90.00
_cell.angle_gamma   90.00
#
_symmetry.space_group_name_H-M   'P 1'
#
loop_
_entity.id
_entity.type
_entity.pdbx_description
1 polymer ?
#
loop_
_entity_poly.entity_id
_entity_poly.type
_entity_poly.pdbx_seq_one_letter_code
_entity_poly.pdbx_strand_id
1 'polypeptide(L)'
;MSNQPNSHKRILIIGAGIGGLTLAQSLRRHSIPYTIYEREQSASVRKQGWGLTIQWSLEAMQSHFLPETFDRLCQAQIDRETGLDGTRRVPWVNGLTGVVEGRRPASRKFRFRRSGIREALIEGVDVQWNKQLIGVKRTGNEIQAEFSDGTVATGDILVGADGTMSAVRKVLAPTTHQAQDLPINAVATGLPITEDQYKRIKETIDPLYFLATHPETNTCLFWSLQDTPKQAGGSHTAQMFLSWLKSDEDNSQDEELLQTSRREVFMKRGKSFFGPVGEMAAALPEDAQVAVVSMMDWPHVEWDTWDGQCTLIGDAAHCMTPFRGEGVNHAIVDACYLADQLKLALDGQISVKDAIEQYEEEMRPRGLKAVQNNRQAGFEAHSYTTLAKGGSSAFLELK
;
A
#
# COMPACT_ATOMS: atom_id res chain seq x y z
N MET A 1 5.99 -33.59 -31.61
CA MET A 1 5.99 -33.54 -30.13
C MET A 1 4.65 -32.97 -29.72
N SER A 2 3.86 -33.75 -28.99
CA SER A 2 2.44 -33.48 -28.72
C SER A 2 2.26 -32.35 -27.70
N ASN A 3 1.72 -31.21 -28.15
CA ASN A 3 1.16 -30.17 -27.27
C ASN A 3 -0.12 -30.73 -26.63
N GLN A 4 -0.02 -31.23 -25.39
CA GLN A 4 -1.19 -31.34 -24.53
C GLN A 4 -1.51 -29.97 -23.94
N PRO A 5 -2.80 -29.59 -23.82
CA PRO A 5 -3.20 -28.33 -23.22
C PRO A 5 -2.74 -28.26 -21.75
N ASN A 6 -2.09 -27.14 -21.41
CA ASN A 6 -1.28 -26.85 -20.22
C ASN A 6 -2.12 -26.69 -18.92
N SER A 7 -3.17 -27.49 -18.75
CA SER A 7 -4.28 -27.28 -17.79
C SER A 7 -3.96 -27.53 -16.30
N HIS A 8 -2.70 -27.79 -15.94
CA HIS A 8 -2.35 -28.23 -14.57
C HIS A 8 -1.14 -27.50 -13.96
N LYS A 9 -0.76 -26.32 -14.47
CA LYS A 9 0.30 -25.52 -13.86
C LYS A 9 -0.14 -25.04 -12.47
N ARG A 10 0.60 -25.44 -11.43
CA ARG A 10 0.34 -25.05 -10.03
C ARG A 10 1.06 -23.75 -9.72
N ILE A 11 0.29 -22.72 -9.36
CA ILE A 11 0.83 -21.39 -9.03
C ILE A 11 0.94 -21.25 -7.50
N LEU A 12 2.15 -20.96 -7.00
CA LEU A 12 2.40 -20.65 -5.61
C LEU A 12 2.43 -19.13 -5.43
N ILE A 13 1.56 -18.59 -4.57
CA ILE A 13 1.56 -17.17 -4.21
C ILE A 13 2.10 -17.04 -2.80
N ILE A 14 3.17 -16.28 -2.62
CA ILE A 14 3.77 -16.04 -1.31
C ILE A 14 3.31 -14.68 -0.79
N GLY A 15 2.42 -14.67 0.19
CA GLY A 15 1.87 -13.47 0.86
C GLY A 15 0.39 -13.25 0.56
N ALA A 16 -0.45 -13.27 1.61
CA ALA A 16 -1.88 -12.91 1.56
C ALA A 16 -2.12 -11.44 1.94
N GLY A 17 -1.29 -10.56 1.38
CA GLY A 17 -1.52 -9.12 1.33
C GLY A 17 -2.53 -8.75 0.22
N ILE A 18 -2.76 -7.45 0.01
CA ILE A 18 -3.73 -6.99 -1.01
C ILE A 18 -3.33 -7.46 -2.41
N GLY A 19 -2.05 -7.38 -2.79
CA GLY A 19 -1.57 -7.86 -4.09
C GLY A 19 -1.79 -9.36 -4.28
N GLY A 20 -1.33 -10.20 -3.35
CA GLY A 20 -1.48 -11.65 -3.44
C GLY A 20 -2.94 -12.13 -3.41
N LEU A 21 -3.79 -11.50 -2.60
CA LEU A 21 -5.23 -11.79 -2.58
C LEU A 21 -5.94 -11.31 -3.86
N THR A 22 -5.51 -10.17 -4.44
CA THR A 22 -6.01 -9.71 -5.73
C THR A 22 -5.65 -10.72 -6.83
N LEU A 23 -4.42 -11.22 -6.82
CA LEU A 23 -3.98 -12.24 -7.78
C LEU A 23 -4.79 -13.52 -7.62
N ALA A 24 -4.99 -13.99 -6.38
CA ALA A 24 -5.82 -15.14 -6.07
C ALA A 24 -7.26 -14.99 -6.62
N GLN A 25 -7.91 -13.85 -6.39
CA GLN A 25 -9.26 -13.58 -6.89
C GLN A 25 -9.31 -13.53 -8.42
N SER A 26 -8.30 -12.93 -9.06
CA SER A 26 -8.20 -12.87 -10.52
C SER A 26 -8.00 -14.27 -11.15
N LEU A 27 -7.07 -15.06 -10.60
CA LEU A 27 -6.86 -16.45 -11.03
C LEU A 27 -8.10 -17.32 -10.82
N ARG A 28 -8.81 -17.13 -9.69
CA ARG A 28 -10.08 -17.81 -9.40
C ARG A 28 -11.15 -17.50 -10.45
N ARG A 29 -11.29 -16.24 -10.89
CA ARG A 29 -12.21 -15.86 -11.96
C ARG A 29 -11.90 -16.62 -13.27
N HIS A 30 -10.63 -16.88 -13.53
CA HIS A 30 -10.18 -17.65 -14.69
C HIS A 30 -10.15 -19.17 -14.47
N SER A 31 -10.59 -19.67 -13.31
CA SER A 31 -10.51 -21.10 -12.93
C SER A 31 -9.08 -21.67 -12.99
N ILE A 32 -8.07 -20.83 -12.74
CA ILE A 32 -6.66 -21.25 -12.70
C ILE A 32 -6.32 -21.73 -11.28
N PRO A 33 -5.75 -22.94 -11.11
CA PRO A 33 -5.39 -23.47 -9.79
C PRO A 33 -4.20 -22.73 -9.18
N TYR A 34 -4.32 -22.35 -7.91
CA TYR A 34 -3.26 -21.71 -7.15
C TYR A 34 -3.28 -22.17 -5.69
N THR A 35 -2.20 -21.88 -4.97
CA THR A 35 -2.14 -21.98 -3.51
C THR A 35 -1.44 -20.74 -2.97
N ILE A 36 -2.05 -20.09 -1.99
CA ILE A 36 -1.51 -18.89 -1.36
C ILE A 36 -1.04 -19.19 0.06
N TYR A 37 0.17 -18.74 0.38
CA TYR A 37 0.85 -18.99 1.66
C TYR A 37 1.04 -17.68 2.40
N GLU A 38 0.73 -17.65 3.69
CA GLU A 38 0.83 -16.45 4.52
C GLU A 38 1.50 -16.76 5.86
N ARG A 39 2.42 -15.90 6.27
CA ARG A 39 3.18 -16.04 7.53
C ARG A 39 2.33 -15.74 8.76
N GLU A 40 1.29 -14.90 8.63
CA GLU A 40 0.36 -14.62 9.71
C GLU A 40 -0.41 -15.87 10.16
N GLN A 41 -0.87 -15.86 11.41
CA GLN A 41 -1.59 -17.00 12.00
C GLN A 41 -3.03 -17.11 11.50
N SER A 42 -3.64 -15.99 11.13
CA SER A 42 -5.01 -15.90 10.62
C SER A 42 -5.28 -14.51 10.02
N ALA A 43 -6.43 -14.39 9.33
CA ALA A 43 -6.91 -13.11 8.78
C ALA A 43 -7.08 -12.00 9.84
N SER A 44 -7.36 -12.36 11.09
CA SER A 44 -7.70 -11.42 12.17
C SER A 44 -6.51 -10.87 12.97
N VAL A 45 -5.28 -11.29 12.69
CA VAL A 45 -4.10 -10.89 13.48
C VAL A 45 -3.84 -9.38 13.37
N ARG A 46 -4.02 -8.78 12.19
CA ARG A 46 -3.88 -7.33 12.02
C ARG A 46 -5.16 -6.60 12.41
N LYS A 47 -5.31 -6.28 13.69
CA LYS A 47 -6.41 -5.43 14.19
C LYS A 47 -6.25 -3.96 13.82
N GLN A 48 -5.01 -3.47 13.70
CA GLN A 48 -4.72 -2.10 13.25
C GLN A 48 -4.45 -2.10 11.75
N GLY A 49 -5.20 -1.27 11.02
CA GLY A 49 -5.04 -1.07 9.59
C GLY A 49 -5.17 0.40 9.23
N TRP A 50 -4.19 0.91 8.50
CA TRP A 50 -4.26 2.23 7.91
C TRP A 50 -5.38 2.32 6.87
N GLY A 51 -5.97 3.50 6.70
CA GLY A 51 -6.92 3.77 5.63
C GLY A 51 -6.19 3.83 4.29
N LEU A 52 -6.67 3.09 3.30
CA LEU A 52 -6.10 3.02 1.96
C LEU A 52 -7.02 3.66 0.94
N THR A 53 -6.41 4.24 -0.10
CA THR A 53 -7.14 4.85 -1.22
C THR A 53 -6.91 4.03 -2.48
N ILE A 54 -7.99 3.48 -3.04
CA ILE A 54 -7.99 2.85 -4.37
C ILE A 54 -8.56 3.88 -5.35
N GLN A 55 -7.85 4.08 -6.45
CA GLN A 55 -8.12 5.07 -7.48
C GLN A 55 -8.29 4.40 -8.84
N TRP A 56 -7.38 4.64 -9.79
CA TRP A 56 -7.41 4.08 -11.14
C TRP A 56 -7.41 2.54 -11.18
N SER A 57 -6.91 1.85 -10.15
CA SER A 57 -6.95 0.37 -10.14
C SER A 57 -8.32 -0.21 -9.76
N LEU A 58 -9.32 0.63 -9.44
CA LEU A 58 -10.69 0.16 -9.19
C LEU A 58 -11.30 -0.49 -10.44
N GLU A 59 -10.98 0.03 -11.62
CA GLU A 59 -11.44 -0.52 -12.90
C GLU A 59 -10.87 -1.91 -13.14
N ALA A 60 -9.59 -2.13 -12.81
CA ALA A 60 -8.97 -3.46 -12.87
C ALA A 60 -9.67 -4.44 -11.91
N MET A 61 -9.98 -4.03 -10.69
CA MET A 61 -10.73 -4.87 -9.74
C MET A 61 -12.12 -5.22 -10.27
N GLN A 62 -12.84 -4.24 -10.82
CA GLN A 62 -14.17 -4.45 -11.37
C GLN A 62 -14.16 -5.45 -12.52
N SER A 63 -13.14 -5.41 -13.37
CA SER A 63 -13.03 -6.29 -14.53
C SER A 63 -12.43 -7.66 -14.20
N HIS A 64 -11.72 -7.85 -13.08
CA HIS A 64 -11.02 -9.10 -12.76
C HIS A 64 -11.61 -9.89 -11.60
N PHE A 65 -12.56 -9.33 -10.85
CA PHE A 65 -13.22 -10.05 -9.76
C PHE A 65 -14.55 -10.64 -10.22
N LEU A 66 -15.01 -11.66 -9.48
CA LEU A 66 -16.40 -12.08 -9.54
C LEU A 66 -17.30 -10.93 -9.03
N PRO A 67 -18.50 -10.72 -9.60
CA PRO A 67 -19.38 -9.61 -9.23
C PRO A 67 -19.61 -9.49 -7.72
N GLU A 68 -19.86 -10.61 -7.05
CA GLU A 68 -20.10 -10.68 -5.61
C GLU A 68 -18.88 -10.26 -4.77
N THR A 69 -17.66 -10.52 -5.24
CA THR A 69 -16.41 -10.08 -4.58
C THR A 69 -16.24 -8.57 -4.75
N PHE A 70 -16.53 -8.04 -5.93
CA PHE A 70 -16.46 -6.60 -6.18
C PHE A 70 -17.53 -5.82 -5.41
N ASP A 71 -18.74 -6.34 -5.31
CA ASP A 71 -19.83 -5.76 -4.52
C ASP A 71 -19.46 -5.70 -3.02
N ARG A 72 -18.88 -6.78 -2.49
CA ARG A 72 -18.39 -6.80 -1.09
C ARG A 72 -17.28 -5.80 -0.86
N LEU A 73 -16.33 -5.68 -1.80
CA LEU A 73 -15.32 -4.62 -1.75
C LEU A 73 -15.99 -3.25 -1.67
N CYS A 74 -16.95 -2.95 -2.56
CA CYS A 74 -17.68 -1.69 -2.55
C CYS A 74 -18.40 -1.41 -1.22
N GLN A 75 -18.92 -2.44 -0.54
CA GLN A 75 -19.56 -2.32 0.77
C GLN A 75 -18.57 -2.01 1.91
N ALA A 76 -17.28 -2.31 1.74
CA ALA A 76 -16.23 -2.07 2.72
C ALA A 76 -15.69 -0.61 2.73
N GLN A 77 -16.26 0.27 1.90
CA GLN A 77 -15.89 1.69 1.84
C GLN A 77 -16.17 2.42 3.16
N ILE A 78 -15.25 3.31 3.55
CA ILE A 78 -15.37 4.14 4.76
C ILE A 78 -16.48 5.18 4.61
N ASP A 79 -16.58 5.79 3.43
CA ASP A 79 -17.61 6.80 3.14
C ASP A 79 -18.53 6.28 2.05
N ARG A 80 -19.74 5.88 2.45
CA ARG A 80 -20.77 5.35 1.54
C ARG A 80 -21.62 6.45 0.93
N GLU A 81 -21.62 7.65 1.50
CA GLU A 81 -22.53 8.74 1.12
C GLU A 81 -22.08 9.45 -0.16
N THR A 82 -20.79 9.45 -0.48
CA THR A 82 -20.29 10.05 -1.75
C THR A 82 -20.42 9.20 -3.01
N GLY A 83 -21.14 8.07 -2.94
CA GLY A 83 -21.51 7.31 -4.14
C GLY A 83 -20.34 6.78 -4.98
N LEU A 84 -20.67 5.99 -6.01
CA LEU A 84 -19.69 5.40 -6.94
C LEU A 84 -19.14 6.40 -7.97
N ASP A 85 -19.68 7.63 -8.01
CA ASP A 85 -19.33 8.76 -8.87
C ASP A 85 -18.37 9.77 -8.19
N GLY A 86 -17.89 9.48 -6.98
CA GLY A 86 -17.09 10.33 -6.09
C GLY A 86 -15.71 10.75 -6.60
N THR A 87 -15.67 11.55 -7.67
CA THR A 87 -14.50 12.32 -8.07
C THR A 87 -14.14 13.33 -6.97
N ARG A 88 -12.96 13.18 -6.35
CA ARG A 88 -12.50 14.04 -5.25
C ARG A 88 -11.19 14.73 -5.57
N ARG A 89 -11.06 15.97 -5.08
CA ARG A 89 -9.82 16.75 -5.07
C ARG A 89 -9.23 16.74 -3.67
N VAL A 90 -8.00 16.27 -3.53
CA VAL A 90 -7.33 16.18 -2.22
C VAL A 90 -6.78 17.55 -1.85
N PRO A 91 -7.22 18.18 -0.75
CA PRO A 91 -6.68 19.46 -0.31
C PRO A 91 -5.21 19.33 0.10
N TRP A 92 -4.42 20.35 -0.25
CA TRP A 92 -3.15 20.66 0.38
C TRP A 92 -3.32 21.93 1.21
N VAL A 93 -2.97 21.82 2.49
CA VAL A 93 -3.34 22.77 3.53
C VAL A 93 -2.06 23.37 4.14
N ASN A 94 -2.09 24.67 4.40
CA ASN A 94 -1.10 25.32 5.22
C ASN A 94 -1.16 24.75 6.65
N GLY A 95 -0.10 24.04 7.06
CA GLY A 95 -0.10 23.32 8.34
C GLY A 95 -0.28 24.22 9.57
N LEU A 96 0.07 25.51 9.48
CA LEU A 96 -0.06 26.45 10.58
C LEU A 96 -1.45 27.11 10.66
N THR A 97 -2.00 27.51 9.50
CA THR A 97 -3.24 28.33 9.46
C THR A 97 -4.50 27.53 9.15
N GLY A 98 -4.36 26.32 8.59
CA GLY A 98 -5.50 25.51 8.12
C GLY A 98 -6.10 25.96 6.80
N VAL A 99 -5.50 26.97 6.13
CA VAL A 99 -5.98 27.46 4.84
C VAL A 99 -5.63 26.45 3.73
N VAL A 100 -6.61 26.13 2.88
CA VAL A 100 -6.40 25.31 1.68
C VAL A 100 -5.71 26.16 0.61
N GLU A 101 -4.46 25.83 0.29
CA GLU A 101 -3.64 26.59 -0.66
C GLU A 101 -3.49 25.87 -2.01
N GLY A 102 -3.77 24.56 -2.05
CA GLY A 102 -3.70 23.77 -3.26
C GLY A 102 -4.61 22.55 -3.23
N ARG A 103 -4.75 21.89 -4.37
CA ARG A 103 -5.51 20.64 -4.49
C ARG A 103 -4.85 19.71 -5.49
N ARG A 104 -4.75 18.42 -5.16
CA ARG A 104 -4.44 17.40 -6.15
C ARG A 104 -5.54 17.31 -7.21
N PRO A 105 -5.21 16.89 -8.45
CA PRO A 105 -6.19 16.66 -9.50
C PRO A 105 -7.36 15.78 -9.05
N ALA A 106 -8.52 16.13 -9.58
CA ALA A 106 -9.75 15.40 -9.30
C ALA A 106 -9.65 13.99 -9.90
N SER A 107 -10.01 12.98 -9.12
CA SER A 107 -9.98 11.57 -9.57
C SER A 107 -11.02 10.77 -8.81
N ARG A 108 -11.53 9.70 -9.45
CA ARG A 108 -12.40 8.72 -8.80
C ARG A 108 -11.58 7.95 -7.77
N LYS A 109 -11.99 8.01 -6.51
CA LYS A 109 -11.21 7.48 -5.39
C LYS A 109 -12.10 6.94 -4.29
N PHE A 110 -11.88 5.69 -3.90
CA PHE A 110 -12.58 5.07 -2.80
C PHE A 110 -11.63 4.86 -1.64
N ARG A 111 -12.11 5.16 -0.44
CA ARG A 111 -11.36 5.02 0.81
C ARG A 111 -11.84 3.79 1.54
N PHE A 112 -10.92 2.95 1.97
CA PHE A 112 -11.23 1.72 2.67
C PHE A 112 -10.38 1.59 3.93
N ARG A 113 -10.87 0.83 4.90
CA ARG A 113 -9.97 0.21 5.87
C ARG A 113 -9.19 -0.88 5.16
N ARG A 114 -7.90 -0.98 5.43
CA ARG A 114 -7.08 -2.10 4.95
C ARG A 114 -7.68 -3.45 5.34
N SER A 115 -8.25 -3.57 6.54
CA SER A 115 -8.96 -4.78 6.97
C SER A 115 -10.18 -5.07 6.10
N GLY A 116 -11.01 -4.06 5.80
CA GLY A 116 -12.17 -4.20 4.93
C GLY A 116 -11.82 -4.68 3.51
N ILE A 117 -10.73 -4.19 2.93
CA ILE A 117 -10.24 -4.72 1.64
C ILE A 117 -9.84 -6.19 1.78
N ARG A 118 -9.04 -6.54 2.81
CA ARG A 118 -8.59 -7.93 3.01
C ARG A 118 -9.76 -8.88 3.26
N GLU A 119 -10.72 -8.49 4.08
CA GLU A 119 -11.93 -9.26 4.38
C GLU A 119 -12.71 -9.57 3.10
N ALA A 120 -12.93 -8.57 2.25
CA ALA A 120 -13.59 -8.77 0.96
C ALA A 120 -12.80 -9.70 0.03
N LEU A 121 -11.46 -9.57 -0.02
CA LEU A 121 -10.62 -10.36 -0.91
C LEU A 121 -10.30 -11.79 -0.41
N ILE A 122 -10.40 -12.07 0.89
CA ILE A 122 -10.14 -13.40 1.45
C ILE A 122 -11.27 -14.37 1.17
N GLU A 123 -12.50 -13.88 0.98
CA GLU A 123 -13.65 -14.77 0.90
C GLU A 123 -13.62 -15.68 -0.33
N GLY A 124 -13.71 -16.99 -0.06
CA GLY A 124 -13.57 -18.06 -1.04
C GLY A 124 -12.13 -18.26 -1.57
N VAL A 125 -11.14 -17.70 -0.87
CA VAL A 125 -9.72 -18.00 -1.06
C VAL A 125 -9.24 -18.86 0.10
N ASP A 126 -8.74 -20.06 -0.20
CA ASP A 126 -8.13 -20.94 0.80
C ASP A 126 -6.67 -20.56 1.04
N VAL A 127 -6.42 -19.85 2.15
CA VAL A 127 -5.09 -19.37 2.53
C VAL A 127 -4.41 -20.36 3.46
N GLN A 128 -3.18 -20.75 3.12
CA GLN A 128 -2.31 -21.57 3.95
C GLN A 128 -1.57 -20.68 4.96
N TRP A 129 -2.11 -20.57 6.18
CA TRP A 129 -1.58 -19.73 7.27
C TRP A 129 -0.39 -20.36 8.01
N ASN A 130 0.35 -19.53 8.77
CA ASN A 130 1.58 -19.91 9.49
C ASN A 130 2.71 -20.38 8.57
N LYS A 131 2.72 -19.91 7.32
CA LYS A 131 3.68 -20.32 6.27
C LYS A 131 4.64 -19.19 5.99
N GLN A 132 5.63 -19.01 6.86
CA GLN A 132 6.73 -18.08 6.64
C GLN A 132 7.76 -18.70 5.70
N LEU A 133 7.86 -18.19 4.47
CA LEU A 133 8.86 -18.61 3.50
C LEU A 133 10.27 -18.30 4.02
N ILE A 134 11.16 -19.29 3.96
CA ILE A 134 12.58 -19.18 4.34
C ILE A 134 13.54 -19.53 3.20
N GLY A 135 13.06 -20.21 2.16
CA GLY A 135 13.88 -20.60 1.02
C GLY A 135 13.05 -20.90 -0.21
N VAL A 136 13.65 -20.69 -1.39
CA VAL A 136 13.09 -21.13 -2.67
C VAL A 136 14.18 -21.85 -3.45
N LYS A 137 13.87 -23.01 -4.02
CA LYS A 137 14.78 -23.80 -4.86
C LYS A 137 14.12 -24.11 -6.20
N ARG A 138 14.92 -24.08 -7.26
CA ARG A 138 14.55 -24.59 -8.60
C ARG A 138 15.10 -26.01 -8.75
N THR A 139 14.25 -26.97 -9.09
CA THR A 139 14.65 -28.36 -9.35
C THR A 139 14.08 -28.79 -10.71
N GLY A 140 14.87 -28.60 -11.76
CA GLY A 140 14.40 -28.81 -13.13
C GLY A 140 13.24 -27.87 -13.48
N ASN A 141 12.07 -28.46 -13.76
CA ASN A 141 10.85 -27.72 -14.11
C ASN A 141 9.93 -27.44 -12.90
N GLU A 142 10.35 -27.78 -11.68
CA GLU A 142 9.57 -27.55 -10.46
C GLU A 142 10.24 -26.52 -9.55
N ILE A 143 9.42 -25.70 -8.89
CA ILE A 143 9.82 -24.77 -7.84
C ILE A 143 9.40 -25.33 -6.49
N GLN A 144 10.32 -25.28 -5.53
CA GLN A 144 10.09 -25.68 -4.14
C GLN A 144 10.16 -24.46 -3.24
N ALA A 145 9.10 -24.23 -2.47
CA ALA A 145 9.01 -23.21 -1.42
C ALA A 145 9.15 -23.87 -0.05
N GLU A 146 10.17 -23.47 0.70
CA GLU A 146 10.50 -24.01 2.02
C GLU A 146 10.00 -23.05 3.12
N PHE A 147 9.29 -23.57 4.11
CA PHE A 147 8.70 -22.78 5.19
C PHE A 147 9.37 -23.03 6.54
N SER A 148 9.26 -22.06 7.45
CA SER A 148 9.88 -22.10 8.78
C SER A 148 9.36 -23.23 9.68
N ASP A 149 8.18 -23.80 9.38
CA ASP A 149 7.62 -24.95 10.07
C ASP A 149 8.17 -26.30 9.58
N GLY A 150 9.14 -26.26 8.65
CA GLY A 150 9.78 -27.44 8.05
C GLY A 150 8.99 -28.06 6.89
N THR A 151 7.81 -27.51 6.55
CA THR A 151 7.04 -27.97 5.38
C THR A 151 7.58 -27.40 4.08
N VAL A 152 7.29 -28.10 2.98
CA VAL A 152 7.68 -27.71 1.62
C VAL A 152 6.46 -27.76 0.72
N ALA A 153 6.27 -26.74 -0.10
CA ALA A 153 5.29 -26.74 -1.18
C ALA A 153 5.98 -26.79 -2.53
N THR A 154 5.36 -27.45 -3.51
CA THR A 154 5.90 -27.52 -4.86
C THR A 154 4.89 -27.01 -5.89
N GLY A 155 5.41 -26.37 -6.94
CA GLY A 155 4.61 -25.79 -8.01
C GLY A 155 5.44 -25.52 -9.26
N ASP A 156 4.78 -25.04 -10.30
CA ASP A 156 5.43 -24.73 -11.58
C ASP A 156 5.88 -23.27 -11.65
N ILE A 157 5.10 -22.40 -10.99
CA ILE A 157 5.27 -20.94 -11.00
C ILE A 157 5.19 -20.45 -9.55
N LEU A 158 6.08 -19.52 -9.17
CA LEU A 158 6.07 -18.86 -7.87
C LEU A 158 6.00 -17.35 -8.03
N VAL A 159 5.04 -16.72 -7.34
CA VAL A 159 4.83 -15.28 -7.34
C VAL A 159 5.10 -14.73 -5.95
N GLY A 160 6.11 -13.85 -5.83
CA GLY A 160 6.38 -13.10 -4.62
C GLY A 160 5.43 -11.92 -4.46
N ALA A 161 4.51 -12.02 -3.49
CA ALA A 161 3.58 -10.98 -3.07
C ALA A 161 3.77 -10.65 -1.57
N ASP A 162 4.96 -10.92 -1.04
CA ASP A 162 5.35 -10.93 0.37
C ASP A 162 5.91 -9.60 0.87
N GLY A 163 5.73 -8.56 0.05
CA GLY A 163 5.82 -7.15 0.43
C GLY A 163 7.25 -6.61 0.56
N THR A 164 7.36 -5.49 1.28
CA THR A 164 8.58 -4.70 1.41
C THR A 164 9.82 -5.46 1.90
N MET A 165 9.66 -6.58 2.60
CA MET A 165 10.79 -7.40 3.11
C MET A 165 10.87 -8.77 2.42
N SER A 166 10.41 -8.84 1.17
CA SER A 166 10.23 -10.06 0.38
C SER A 166 11.40 -11.03 0.48
N ALA A 167 11.09 -12.26 0.90
CA ALA A 167 12.00 -13.39 0.87
C ALA A 167 12.19 -13.91 -0.55
N VAL A 168 11.15 -13.84 -1.39
CA VAL A 168 11.26 -14.20 -2.82
C VAL A 168 12.24 -13.28 -3.52
N ARG A 169 12.12 -11.95 -3.32
CA ARG A 169 13.05 -10.97 -3.87
C ARG A 169 14.50 -11.22 -3.45
N LYS A 170 14.74 -11.62 -2.20
CA LYS A 170 16.09 -11.98 -1.71
C LYS A 170 16.72 -13.11 -2.52
N VAL A 171 15.90 -14.06 -2.98
CA VAL A 171 16.36 -15.19 -3.79
C VAL A 171 16.59 -14.77 -5.24
N LEU A 172 15.68 -14.00 -5.84
CA LEU A 172 15.78 -13.61 -7.26
C LEU A 172 16.80 -12.49 -7.52
N ALA A 173 17.07 -11.64 -6.52
CA ALA A 173 17.98 -10.50 -6.60
C ALA A 173 19.00 -10.50 -5.42
N PRO A 174 19.85 -11.52 -5.28
CA PRO A 174 20.64 -11.74 -4.05
C PRO A 174 21.60 -10.58 -3.72
N THR A 175 22.10 -9.86 -4.72
CA THR A 175 23.03 -8.73 -4.54
C THR A 175 22.34 -7.38 -4.40
N THR A 176 21.07 -7.29 -4.78
CA THR A 176 20.36 -6.01 -4.99
C THR A 176 19.00 -5.94 -4.30
N HIS A 177 18.54 -7.00 -3.61
CA HIS A 177 17.23 -7.09 -2.95
C HIS A 177 16.97 -6.09 -1.81
N GLN A 178 18.03 -5.47 -1.28
CA GLN A 178 17.94 -4.56 -0.15
C GLN A 178 17.29 -3.24 -0.59
N ALA A 179 16.22 -2.88 0.08
CA ALA A 179 15.61 -1.57 -0.10
C ALA A 179 16.52 -0.48 0.47
N GLN A 180 16.44 0.71 -0.13
CA GLN A 180 17.20 1.88 0.25
C GLN A 180 16.39 2.66 1.29
N ASP A 181 17.01 2.96 2.43
CA ASP A 181 16.43 3.87 3.40
C ASP A 181 16.54 5.32 2.89
N LEU A 182 15.43 6.05 2.96
CA LEU A 182 15.40 7.47 2.66
C LEU A 182 15.60 8.28 3.94
N PRO A 183 16.20 9.48 3.86
CA PRO A 183 16.45 10.34 5.02
C PRO A 183 15.18 11.08 5.46
N ILE A 184 14.08 10.34 5.65
CA ILE A 184 12.78 10.84 6.07
C ILE A 184 12.37 10.04 7.32
N ASN A 185 12.14 10.75 8.42
CA ASN A 185 11.50 10.19 9.60
C ASN A 185 9.99 10.22 9.43
N ALA A 186 9.30 9.22 9.97
CA ALA A 186 7.86 9.20 9.95
C ALA A 186 7.26 8.43 11.13
N VAL A 187 6.18 8.98 11.66
CA VAL A 187 5.35 8.34 12.68
C VAL A 187 3.89 8.40 12.28
N ALA A 188 3.12 7.40 12.71
CA ALA A 188 1.69 7.38 12.47
C ALA A 188 0.94 6.79 13.65
N THR A 189 -0.30 7.23 13.82
CA THR A 189 -1.21 6.71 14.85
C THR A 189 -2.68 6.90 14.45
N GLY A 190 -3.56 6.11 15.07
CA GLY A 190 -4.99 6.32 15.04
C GLY A 190 -5.44 7.12 16.25
N LEU A 191 -6.36 8.07 16.06
CA LEU A 191 -6.81 9.01 17.10
C LEU A 191 -8.33 9.05 17.19
N PRO A 192 -8.92 9.12 18.39
CA PRO A 192 -10.32 9.49 18.52
C PRO A 192 -10.51 10.94 18.08
N ILE A 193 -11.64 11.22 17.41
CA ILE A 193 -12.06 12.57 17.03
C ILE A 193 -13.40 12.83 17.73
N THR A 194 -13.51 13.98 18.38
CA THR A 194 -14.79 14.46 18.93
C THR A 194 -15.69 15.01 17.82
N GLU A 195 -17.01 15.02 18.04
CA GLU A 195 -17.95 15.59 17.07
C GLU A 195 -17.65 17.06 16.72
N ASP A 196 -17.20 17.86 17.70
CA ASP A 196 -16.81 19.25 17.49
C ASP A 196 -15.58 19.37 16.56
N GLN A 197 -14.54 18.60 16.84
CA GLN A 197 -13.32 18.57 16.00
C GLN A 197 -13.64 18.11 14.57
N TYR A 198 -14.48 17.07 14.43
CA TYR A 198 -14.91 16.59 13.11
C TYR A 198 -15.67 17.67 12.33
N LYS A 199 -16.61 18.38 12.98
CA LYS A 199 -17.35 19.49 12.36
C LYS A 199 -16.43 20.62 11.91
N ARG A 200 -15.51 21.07 12.78
CA ARG A 200 -14.56 22.14 12.43
C ARG A 200 -13.66 21.78 11.26
N ILE A 201 -13.23 20.51 11.14
CA ILE A 201 -12.53 20.03 9.95
C ILE A 201 -13.45 20.06 8.75
N LYS A 202 -14.65 19.48 8.83
CA LYS A 202 -15.60 19.39 7.70
C LYS A 202 -16.03 20.75 7.16
N GLU A 203 -16.11 21.77 8.01
CA GLU A 203 -16.48 23.14 7.63
C GLU A 203 -15.36 23.86 6.84
N THR A 204 -14.11 23.47 7.05
CA THR A 204 -12.93 24.15 6.49
C THR A 204 -12.22 23.34 5.40
N ILE A 205 -12.24 22.01 5.50
CA ILE A 205 -11.45 21.06 4.70
C ILE A 205 -12.30 19.82 4.38
N ASP A 206 -12.00 19.11 3.29
CA ASP A 206 -12.60 17.78 3.03
C ASP A 206 -12.22 16.80 4.16
N PRO A 207 -13.18 16.31 4.96
CA PRO A 207 -12.90 15.48 6.12
C PRO A 207 -12.62 14.01 5.76
N LEU A 208 -12.61 13.62 4.47
CA LEU A 208 -12.24 12.25 4.13
C LEU A 208 -10.73 12.04 4.28
N TYR A 209 -9.94 12.95 3.69
CA TYR A 209 -8.51 13.08 3.91
C TYR A 209 -7.93 14.34 3.26
N PHE A 210 -6.83 14.83 3.80
CA PHE A 210 -6.07 15.94 3.26
C PHE A 210 -4.58 15.81 3.57
N LEU A 211 -3.79 16.63 2.89
CA LEU A 211 -2.36 16.78 3.11
C LEU A 211 -2.10 18.16 3.70
N ALA A 212 -1.12 18.28 4.58
CA ALA A 212 -0.66 19.58 5.04
C ALA A 212 0.87 19.60 5.13
N THR A 213 1.45 20.78 4.94
CA THR A 213 2.88 21.00 5.20
C THR A 213 3.00 22.20 6.12
N HIS A 214 3.68 22.04 7.25
CA HIS A 214 3.88 23.13 8.20
C HIS A 214 4.93 24.12 7.65
N PRO A 215 4.62 25.42 7.52
CA PRO A 215 5.51 26.38 6.86
C PRO A 215 6.84 26.62 7.59
N GLU A 216 6.84 26.48 8.91
CA GLU A 216 8.03 26.76 9.74
C GLU A 216 8.93 25.53 9.92
N THR A 217 8.34 24.34 10.12
CA THR A 217 9.08 23.10 10.44
C THR A 217 9.20 22.16 9.25
N ASN A 218 8.55 22.46 8.13
CA ASN A 218 8.43 21.58 6.96
C ASN A 218 7.90 20.17 7.27
N THR A 219 7.29 19.97 8.43
CA THR A 219 6.67 18.70 8.79
C THR A 219 5.47 18.47 7.86
N CYS A 220 5.46 17.33 7.19
CA CYS A 220 4.36 16.88 6.35
C CYS A 220 3.36 16.11 7.21
N LEU A 221 2.08 16.35 6.96
CA LEU A 221 0.96 15.66 7.55
C LEU A 221 0.12 15.02 6.44
N PHE A 222 -0.22 13.75 6.64
CA PHE A 222 -1.39 13.13 6.03
C PHE A 222 -2.42 12.88 7.13
N TRP A 223 -3.57 13.53 7.03
CA TRP A 223 -4.70 13.34 7.93
C TRP A 223 -5.84 12.68 7.17
N SER A 224 -6.55 11.76 7.83
CA SER A 224 -7.55 10.96 7.13
C SER A 224 -8.57 10.35 8.09
N LEU A 225 -9.85 10.33 7.71
CA LEU A 225 -10.87 9.62 8.45
C LEU A 225 -10.72 8.10 8.27
N GLN A 226 -10.82 7.34 9.36
CA GLN A 226 -10.74 5.87 9.37
C GLN A 226 -12.10 5.21 9.64
N ASP A 227 -12.88 5.75 10.57
CA ASP A 227 -14.21 5.24 10.91
C ASP A 227 -15.20 6.36 11.21
N THR A 228 -16.43 6.12 10.79
CA THR A 228 -17.62 6.89 11.15
C THR A 228 -18.49 6.02 12.06
N PRO A 229 -19.03 6.55 13.17
CA PRO A 229 -19.90 5.80 14.05
C PRO A 229 -21.07 5.16 13.30
N LYS A 230 -21.26 3.84 13.46
CA LYS A 230 -22.43 3.14 12.91
C LYS A 230 -23.74 3.49 13.62
N GLN A 231 -23.66 4.14 14.78
CA GLN A 231 -24.79 4.55 15.62
C GLN A 231 -24.59 5.98 16.12
N ALA A 232 -25.69 6.70 16.35
CA ALA A 232 -25.67 8.07 16.87
C ALA A 232 -24.98 8.12 18.26
N GLY A 233 -23.98 9.00 18.41
CA GLY A 233 -23.23 9.20 19.66
C GLY A 233 -21.92 8.42 19.79
N GLY A 234 -21.47 7.69 18.76
CA GLY A 234 -20.12 7.10 18.76
C GLY A 234 -19.02 8.12 18.43
N SER A 235 -17.75 7.77 18.71
CA SER A 235 -16.59 8.60 18.37
C SER A 235 -16.07 8.27 16.97
N HIS A 236 -15.80 9.30 16.16
CA HIS A 236 -15.08 9.15 14.90
C HIS A 236 -13.61 8.79 15.18
N THR A 237 -12.95 8.11 14.25
CA THR A 237 -11.49 7.86 14.35
C THR A 237 -10.75 8.42 13.14
N ALA A 238 -9.65 9.13 13.41
CA ALA A 238 -8.71 9.63 12.42
C ALA A 238 -7.48 8.74 12.38
N GLN A 239 -6.78 8.84 11.26
CA GLN A 239 -5.37 8.51 11.13
C GLN A 239 -4.60 9.79 10.89
N MET A 240 -3.50 9.92 11.61
CA MET A 240 -2.49 10.94 11.38
C MET A 240 -1.15 10.29 11.11
N PHE A 241 -0.53 10.70 10.01
CA PHE A 241 0.82 10.36 9.63
C PHE A 241 1.63 11.67 9.56
N LEU A 242 2.70 11.76 10.34
CA LEU A 242 3.61 12.89 10.37
C LEU A 242 4.96 12.43 9.84
N SER A 243 5.58 13.23 8.98
CA SER A 243 6.93 12.97 8.49
C SER A 243 7.76 14.24 8.32
N TRP A 244 9.08 14.10 8.42
CA TRP A 244 10.04 15.20 8.31
C TRP A 244 11.41 14.67 7.84
N LEU A 245 12.25 15.54 7.27
CA LEU A 245 13.59 15.15 6.82
C LEU A 245 14.51 14.93 8.03
N LYS A 246 15.41 13.95 7.95
CA LYS A 246 16.45 13.70 8.98
C LYS A 246 17.45 14.86 9.12
N SER A 247 17.57 15.71 8.09
CA SER A 247 18.40 16.91 8.12
C SER A 247 17.73 18.14 8.76
N ASP A 248 16.47 18.03 9.21
CA ASP A 248 15.78 19.11 9.90
C ASP A 248 16.53 19.49 11.20
N GLU A 249 16.75 20.79 11.40
CA GLU A 249 17.54 21.32 12.52
C GLU A 249 16.91 21.01 13.89
N ASP A 250 15.59 20.83 13.95
CA ASP A 250 14.85 20.47 15.18
C ASP A 250 14.92 18.94 15.51
N ASN A 251 15.73 18.17 14.77
CA ASN A 251 15.83 16.71 14.94
C ASN A 251 16.72 16.21 16.07
N SER A 252 17.54 17.09 16.68
CA SER A 252 18.58 16.66 17.63
C SER A 252 18.06 15.78 18.78
N GLN A 253 16.79 15.92 19.15
CA GLN A 253 16.12 15.09 20.17
C GLN A 253 15.18 14.03 19.58
N ASP A 254 14.75 14.18 18.33
CA ASP A 254 13.72 13.32 17.73
C ASP A 254 14.24 11.89 17.54
N GLU A 255 15.51 11.70 17.17
CA GLU A 255 16.08 10.35 16.98
C GLU A 255 16.10 9.53 18.28
N GLU A 256 16.46 10.17 19.40
CA GLU A 256 16.42 9.55 20.72
C GLU A 256 14.97 9.25 21.13
N LEU A 257 14.08 10.22 20.97
CA LEU A 257 12.66 10.07 21.33
C LEU A 257 11.94 9.02 20.45
N LEU A 258 12.36 8.79 19.20
CA LEU A 258 11.81 7.70 18.39
C LEU A 258 12.12 6.32 18.99
N GLN A 259 13.19 6.20 19.77
CA GLN A 259 13.55 4.98 20.51
C GLN A 259 12.94 4.92 21.92
N THR A 260 12.78 6.06 22.59
CA THR A 260 12.35 6.11 23.99
C THR A 260 10.86 6.46 24.17
N SER A 261 10.35 7.45 23.43
CA SER A 261 9.01 8.02 23.58
C SER A 261 8.43 8.52 22.24
N ARG A 262 7.97 7.59 21.39
CA ARG A 262 7.35 7.91 20.08
C ARG A 262 6.15 8.83 20.19
N ARG A 263 5.40 8.71 21.29
CA ARG A 263 4.26 9.58 21.63
C ARG A 263 4.72 11.03 21.76
N GLU A 264 5.83 11.29 22.44
CA GLU A 264 6.34 12.64 22.66
C GLU A 264 6.78 13.31 21.36
N VAL A 265 7.47 12.57 20.46
CA VAL A 265 7.80 13.09 19.11
C VAL A 265 6.54 13.46 18.35
N PHE A 266 5.54 12.57 18.35
CA PHE A 266 4.28 12.81 17.67
C PHE A 266 3.59 14.07 18.20
N MET A 267 3.52 14.22 19.52
CA MET A 267 2.92 15.41 20.15
C MET A 267 3.73 16.68 19.85
N LYS A 268 5.07 16.63 19.97
CA LYS A 268 5.98 17.75 19.70
C LYS A 268 5.74 18.32 18.30
N ARG A 269 5.72 17.44 17.29
CA ARG A 269 5.57 17.79 15.87
C ARG A 269 4.12 18.12 15.50
N GLY A 270 3.15 17.40 16.08
CA GLY A 270 1.74 17.53 15.70
C GLY A 270 1.02 18.72 16.33
N LYS A 271 1.39 19.13 17.56
CA LYS A 271 0.68 20.19 18.30
C LYS A 271 0.74 21.57 17.66
N SER A 272 1.73 21.83 16.79
CA SER A 272 1.89 23.12 16.10
C SER A 272 0.96 23.26 14.90
N PHE A 273 0.30 22.18 14.49
CA PHE A 273 -0.67 22.24 13.40
C PHE A 273 -1.94 22.99 13.82
N PHE A 274 -2.63 23.54 12.82
CA PHE A 274 -3.82 24.35 13.01
C PHE A 274 -4.96 23.65 13.79
N GLY A 275 -5.68 24.46 14.58
CA GLY A 275 -6.99 24.17 15.16
C GLY A 275 -7.19 22.71 15.61
N PRO A 276 -8.21 22.00 15.08
CA PRO A 276 -8.56 20.66 15.55
C PRO A 276 -7.44 19.63 15.35
N VAL A 277 -6.55 19.82 14.36
CA VAL A 277 -5.42 18.90 14.11
C VAL A 277 -4.37 18.99 15.22
N GLY A 278 -3.96 20.22 15.58
CA GLY A 278 -3.02 20.43 16.67
C GLY A 278 -3.59 20.00 18.02
N GLU A 279 -4.88 20.28 18.26
CA GLU A 279 -5.59 19.84 19.47
C GLU A 279 -5.60 18.31 19.62
N MET A 280 -5.91 17.57 18.54
CA MET A 280 -5.89 16.10 18.55
C MET A 280 -4.49 15.55 18.85
N ALA A 281 -3.45 16.14 18.25
CA ALA A 281 -2.08 15.73 18.51
C ALA A 281 -1.64 16.04 19.95
N ALA A 282 -2.01 17.21 20.49
CA ALA A 282 -1.69 17.60 21.86
C ALA A 282 -2.43 16.77 22.92
N ALA A 283 -3.63 16.28 22.60
CA ALA A 283 -4.46 15.47 23.48
C ALA A 283 -4.30 13.95 23.26
N LEU A 284 -3.20 13.52 22.63
CA LEU A 284 -2.92 12.10 22.37
C LEU A 284 -2.99 11.28 23.67
N PRO A 285 -3.86 10.25 23.78
CA PRO A 285 -3.95 9.43 24.99
C PRO A 285 -2.62 8.81 25.41
N GLU A 286 -2.42 8.54 26.70
CA GLU A 286 -1.17 7.95 27.23
C GLU A 286 -0.92 6.53 26.72
N ASP A 287 -1.98 5.77 26.47
CA ASP A 287 -1.95 4.41 25.95
C ASP A 287 -1.89 4.33 24.41
N ALA A 288 -1.91 5.48 23.73
CA ALA A 288 -1.91 5.55 22.28
C ALA A 288 -0.64 4.94 21.67
N GLN A 289 -0.84 4.03 20.72
CA GLN A 289 0.24 3.33 20.04
C GLN A 289 0.71 4.15 18.82
N VAL A 290 1.89 4.76 18.93
CA VAL A 290 2.53 5.46 17.81
C VAL A 290 3.53 4.52 17.12
N ALA A 291 3.29 4.27 15.84
CA ALA A 291 4.15 3.44 15.00
C ALA A 291 5.20 4.30 14.30
N VAL A 292 6.46 3.85 14.29
CA VAL A 292 7.49 4.37 13.37
C VAL A 292 7.28 3.72 12.01
N VAL A 293 7.26 4.53 10.95
CA VAL A 293 7.09 4.04 9.58
C VAL A 293 8.43 4.17 8.87
N SER A 294 9.00 3.05 8.46
CA SER A 294 10.25 3.05 7.68
C SER A 294 10.00 3.68 6.32
N MET A 295 10.76 4.72 5.99
CA MET A 295 10.72 5.36 4.68
C MET A 295 11.79 4.73 3.82
N MET A 296 11.40 3.74 3.04
CA MET A 296 12.29 2.95 2.19
C MET A 296 11.68 2.74 0.83
N ASP A 297 12.52 2.56 -0.18
CA ASP A 297 12.09 2.18 -1.51
C ASP A 297 13.06 1.20 -2.15
N TRP A 298 12.63 0.60 -3.26
CA TRP A 298 13.45 -0.34 -4.01
C TRP A 298 13.40 0.05 -5.49
N PRO A 299 14.29 0.97 -5.94
CA PRO A 299 14.29 1.43 -7.32
C PRO A 299 14.77 0.32 -8.26
N HIS A 300 14.37 0.41 -9.54
CA HIS A 300 14.58 -0.59 -10.59
C HIS A 300 15.83 -1.46 -10.42
N VAL A 301 15.54 -2.74 -10.13
CA VAL A 301 16.53 -3.80 -10.01
C VAL A 301 16.13 -4.92 -10.95
N GLU A 302 17.09 -5.41 -11.72
CA GLU A 302 16.94 -6.64 -12.48
C GLU A 302 17.02 -7.85 -11.55
N TRP A 303 16.15 -8.84 -11.78
CA TRP A 303 16.12 -10.09 -11.02
C TRP A 303 15.98 -11.26 -11.98
N ASP A 304 16.49 -12.42 -11.58
CA ASP A 304 16.40 -13.64 -12.37
C ASP A 304 15.00 -14.25 -12.22
N THR A 305 14.26 -14.37 -13.33
CA THR A 305 12.92 -14.97 -13.35
C THR A 305 12.95 -16.50 -13.38
N TRP A 306 14.14 -17.11 -13.41
CA TRP A 306 14.33 -18.55 -13.55
C TRP A 306 13.63 -19.11 -14.77
N ASP A 307 13.84 -18.49 -15.93
CA ASP A 307 13.21 -18.86 -17.20
C ASP A 307 11.67 -18.79 -17.13
N GLY A 308 11.15 -17.74 -16.47
CA GLY A 308 9.70 -17.50 -16.34
C GLY A 308 8.98 -18.35 -15.29
N GLN A 309 9.71 -18.94 -14.35
CA GLN A 309 9.11 -19.72 -13.26
C GLN A 309 8.88 -18.90 -11.99
N CYS A 310 9.53 -17.75 -11.86
CA CYS A 310 9.44 -16.87 -10.71
C CYS A 310 9.23 -15.42 -11.14
N THR A 311 8.39 -14.69 -10.40
CA THR A 311 8.24 -13.24 -10.55
C THR A 311 7.78 -12.57 -9.25
N LEU A 312 7.67 -11.24 -9.24
CA LEU A 312 7.29 -10.41 -8.10
C LEU A 312 6.11 -9.49 -8.47
N ILE A 313 5.25 -9.19 -7.50
CA ILE A 313 4.17 -8.18 -7.62
C ILE A 313 4.17 -7.23 -6.41
N GLY A 314 3.60 -6.03 -6.58
CA GLY A 314 3.40 -5.08 -5.48
C GLY A 314 4.70 -4.64 -4.79
N ASP A 315 4.66 -4.40 -3.48
CA ASP A 315 5.85 -3.97 -2.72
C ASP A 315 7.00 -4.98 -2.74
N ALA A 316 6.76 -6.24 -3.16
CA ALA A 316 7.84 -7.18 -3.41
C ALA A 316 8.66 -6.78 -4.66
N ALA A 317 8.01 -6.23 -5.70
CA ALA A 317 8.61 -5.82 -6.97
C ALA A 317 9.05 -4.36 -7.01
N HIS A 318 8.32 -3.45 -6.37
CA HIS A 318 8.55 -2.00 -6.49
C HIS A 318 8.14 -1.23 -5.22
N CYS A 319 8.66 -1.67 -4.06
CA CYS A 319 8.46 -0.94 -2.81
C CYS A 319 8.75 0.56 -2.98
N MET A 320 7.81 1.39 -2.54
CA MET A 320 7.87 2.85 -2.68
C MET A 320 7.36 3.55 -1.42
N THR A 321 7.74 4.80 -1.23
CA THR A 321 7.21 5.64 -0.16
C THR A 321 5.74 6.05 -0.43
N PRO A 322 4.96 6.41 0.61
CA PRO A 322 3.52 6.58 0.47
C PRO A 322 3.08 7.97 -0.03
N PHE A 323 4.00 8.87 -0.40
CA PHE A 323 3.69 10.29 -0.59
C PHE A 323 2.72 10.57 -1.74
N ARG A 324 2.65 9.72 -2.78
CA ARG A 324 1.62 9.80 -3.83
C ARG A 324 0.42 8.89 -3.58
N GLY A 325 0.55 7.92 -2.66
CA GLY A 325 -0.53 7.02 -2.27
C GLY A 325 -0.89 5.97 -3.33
N GLU A 326 0.05 5.60 -4.20
CA GLU A 326 -0.21 4.76 -5.39
C GLU A 326 0.24 3.29 -5.26
N GLY A 327 1.05 2.93 -4.25
CA GLY A 327 1.63 1.57 -4.14
C GLY A 327 0.62 0.42 -4.18
N VAL A 328 -0.50 0.54 -3.44
CA VAL A 328 -1.56 -0.49 -3.48
C VAL A 328 -2.22 -0.59 -4.86
N ASN A 329 -2.34 0.53 -5.59
CA ASN A 329 -2.94 0.54 -6.92
C ASN A 329 -2.04 -0.18 -7.93
N HIS A 330 -0.72 0.01 -7.82
CA HIS A 330 0.25 -0.75 -8.60
C HIS A 330 0.18 -2.24 -8.28
N ALA A 331 0.16 -2.63 -7.00
CA ALA A 331 0.03 -4.04 -6.61
C ALA A 331 -1.24 -4.71 -7.17
N ILE A 332 -2.33 -3.96 -7.27
CA ILE A 332 -3.60 -4.44 -7.83
C ILE A 332 -3.48 -4.65 -9.34
N VAL A 333 -2.94 -3.67 -10.07
CA VAL A 333 -2.76 -3.79 -11.52
C VAL A 333 -1.75 -4.86 -11.88
N ASP A 334 -0.67 -5.00 -11.11
CA ASP A 334 0.29 -6.10 -11.30
C ASP A 334 -0.41 -7.46 -11.21
N ALA A 335 -1.21 -7.66 -10.16
CA ALA A 335 -1.92 -8.89 -9.91
C ALA A 335 -2.96 -9.21 -11.01
N CYS A 336 -3.69 -8.20 -11.47
CA CYS A 336 -4.68 -8.36 -12.54
C CYS A 336 -4.01 -8.69 -13.87
N TYR A 337 -3.01 -7.90 -14.26
CA TYR A 337 -2.31 -8.07 -15.53
C TYR A 337 -1.51 -9.38 -15.59
N LEU A 338 -0.86 -9.76 -14.49
CA LEU A 338 -0.19 -11.06 -14.40
C LEU A 338 -1.17 -12.23 -14.58
N ALA A 339 -2.37 -12.14 -14.00
CA ALA A 339 -3.40 -13.18 -14.16
C ALA A 339 -3.87 -13.30 -15.62
N ASP A 340 -4.03 -12.17 -16.33
CA ASP A 340 -4.37 -12.16 -17.76
C ASP A 340 -3.27 -12.85 -18.59
N GLN A 341 -2.01 -12.51 -18.36
CA GLN A 341 -0.88 -13.11 -19.08
C GLN A 341 -0.79 -14.62 -18.81
N LEU A 342 -0.95 -15.03 -17.55
CA LEU A 342 -0.99 -16.44 -17.19
C LEU A 342 -2.17 -17.17 -17.84
N LYS A 343 -3.34 -16.53 -17.95
CA LYS A 343 -4.48 -17.10 -18.66
C LYS A 343 -4.16 -17.36 -20.13
N LEU A 344 -3.53 -16.42 -20.82
CA LEU A 344 -3.10 -16.62 -22.21
C LEU A 344 -2.14 -17.80 -22.34
N ALA A 345 -1.19 -17.93 -21.41
CA ALA A 345 -0.24 -19.05 -21.40
C ALA A 345 -0.91 -20.41 -21.15
N LEU A 346 -1.88 -20.47 -20.24
CA LEU A 346 -2.58 -21.71 -19.89
C LEU A 346 -3.60 -22.13 -20.95
N ASP A 347 -4.11 -21.18 -21.72
CA ASP A 347 -4.88 -21.44 -22.94
C ASP A 347 -4.01 -21.91 -24.12
N GLY A 348 -2.69 -21.89 -23.97
CA GLY A 348 -1.73 -22.28 -25.01
C GLY A 348 -1.54 -21.22 -26.10
N GLN A 349 -1.91 -19.97 -25.85
CA GLN A 349 -1.72 -18.86 -26.80
C GLN A 349 -0.28 -18.35 -26.81
N ILE A 350 0.39 -18.38 -25.65
CA ILE A 350 1.79 -18.01 -25.46
C ILE A 350 2.46 -19.01 -24.50
N SER A 351 3.80 -18.97 -24.36
CA SER A 351 4.45 -19.77 -23.32
C SER A 351 4.31 -19.10 -21.93
N VAL A 352 4.49 -19.86 -20.85
CA VAL A 352 4.53 -19.30 -19.49
C VAL A 352 5.66 -18.29 -19.34
N LYS A 353 6.80 -18.56 -19.99
CA LYS A 353 7.92 -17.63 -20.03
C LYS A 353 7.53 -16.31 -20.67
N ASP A 354 6.93 -16.35 -21.86
CA ASP A 354 6.48 -15.15 -22.56
C ASP A 354 5.44 -14.37 -21.73
N ALA A 355 4.56 -15.06 -21.00
CA ALA A 355 3.60 -14.41 -20.11
C ALA A 355 4.26 -13.62 -18.98
N ILE A 356 5.27 -14.20 -18.33
CA ILE A 356 6.04 -13.50 -17.29
C ILE A 356 6.86 -12.36 -17.87
N GLU A 357 7.49 -12.56 -19.04
CA GLU A 357 8.27 -11.53 -19.72
C GLU A 357 7.37 -10.33 -20.12
N GLN A 358 6.21 -10.58 -20.74
CA GLN A 358 5.26 -9.52 -21.10
C GLN A 358 4.68 -8.78 -19.88
N TYR A 359 4.45 -9.50 -18.77
CA TYR A 359 4.07 -8.88 -17.51
C TYR A 359 5.17 -7.93 -17.01
N GLU A 360 6.42 -8.39 -16.96
CA GLU A 360 7.53 -7.59 -16.45
C GLU A 360 7.94 -6.44 -17.37
N GLU A 361 7.81 -6.58 -18.69
CA GLU A 361 8.03 -5.51 -19.67
C GLU A 361 7.12 -4.30 -19.43
N GLU A 362 5.87 -4.54 -19.00
CA GLU A 362 4.94 -3.47 -18.61
C GLU A 362 5.22 -2.97 -17.18
N MET A 363 5.35 -3.91 -16.24
CA MET A 363 5.40 -3.60 -14.81
C MET A 363 6.69 -2.87 -14.43
N ARG A 364 7.85 -3.24 -14.97
CA ARG A 364 9.15 -2.65 -14.62
C ARG A 364 9.21 -1.14 -14.88
N PRO A 365 8.94 -0.60 -16.09
CA PRO A 365 8.99 0.84 -16.34
C PRO A 365 7.92 1.61 -15.54
N ARG A 366 6.71 1.05 -15.42
CA ARG A 366 5.64 1.66 -14.60
C ARG A 366 6.03 1.75 -13.12
N GLY A 367 6.52 0.65 -12.55
CA GLY A 367 6.96 0.56 -11.16
C GLY A 367 8.15 1.47 -10.87
N LEU A 368 9.15 1.51 -11.77
CA LEU A 368 10.30 2.42 -11.65
C LEU A 368 9.85 3.89 -11.59
N LYS A 369 9.00 4.30 -12.54
CA LYS A 369 8.47 5.67 -12.58
C LYS A 369 7.71 5.99 -11.28
N ALA A 370 6.91 5.07 -10.77
CA ALA A 370 6.18 5.24 -9.51
C ALA A 370 7.13 5.39 -8.31
N VAL A 371 8.15 4.54 -8.19
CA VAL A 371 9.16 4.63 -7.13
C VAL A 371 9.87 5.98 -7.15
N GLN A 372 10.35 6.41 -8.32
CA GLN A 372 11.03 7.71 -8.49
C GLN A 372 10.12 8.89 -8.17
N ASN A 373 8.88 8.86 -8.65
CA ASN A 373 7.92 9.92 -8.38
C ASN A 373 7.55 9.99 -6.90
N ASN A 374 7.40 8.85 -6.20
CA ASN A 374 7.12 8.84 -4.76
C ASN A 374 8.31 9.35 -3.94
N ARG A 375 9.53 8.97 -4.32
CA ARG A 375 10.76 9.50 -3.71
C ARG A 375 10.82 11.03 -3.86
N GLN A 376 10.64 11.53 -5.08
CA GLN A 376 10.63 12.96 -5.36
C GLN A 376 9.52 13.68 -4.59
N ALA A 377 8.30 13.12 -4.60
CA ALA A 377 7.17 13.63 -3.82
C ALA A 377 7.47 13.66 -2.32
N GLY A 378 8.21 12.68 -1.80
CA GLY A 378 8.66 12.66 -0.42
C GLY A 378 9.55 13.84 -0.09
N PHE A 379 10.54 14.19 -0.92
CA PHE A 379 11.36 15.37 -0.68
C PHE A 379 10.58 16.68 -0.82
N GLU A 380 9.70 16.78 -1.81
CA GLU A 380 8.85 17.96 -2.01
C GLU A 380 7.85 18.19 -0.88
N ALA A 381 7.27 17.12 -0.32
CA ALA A 381 6.31 17.18 0.77
C ALA A 381 6.87 17.89 2.02
N HIS A 382 8.20 17.87 2.17
CA HIS A 382 8.95 18.49 3.27
C HIS A 382 9.65 19.79 2.85
N SER A 383 9.08 20.51 1.88
CA SER A 383 9.47 21.89 1.58
C SER A 383 8.24 22.72 1.28
N TYR A 384 7.72 23.41 2.30
CA TYR A 384 6.57 24.29 2.15
C TYR A 384 6.85 25.36 1.09
N THR A 385 8.05 25.94 1.10
CA THR A 385 8.43 26.99 0.12
C THR A 385 8.44 26.48 -1.32
N THR A 386 8.85 25.23 -1.56
CA THR A 386 8.81 24.62 -2.89
C THR A 386 7.37 24.46 -3.36
N LEU A 387 6.49 23.96 -2.48
CA LEU A 387 5.07 23.75 -2.80
C LEU A 387 4.31 25.07 -3.00
N ALA A 388 4.56 26.07 -2.14
CA ALA A 388 3.89 27.36 -2.16
C ALA A 388 4.26 28.26 -3.35
N LYS A 389 5.49 28.12 -3.89
CA LYS A 389 5.91 28.85 -5.10
C LYS A 389 5.12 28.48 -6.35
N GLY A 390 4.42 27.35 -6.34
CA GLY A 390 3.71 26.80 -7.49
C GLY A 390 4.66 26.23 -8.56
N GLY A 391 4.12 25.40 -9.45
CA GLY A 391 4.87 24.70 -10.50
C GLY A 391 4.62 23.20 -10.51
N SER A 392 5.33 22.48 -11.39
CA SER A 392 5.23 21.02 -11.48
C SER A 392 5.79 20.39 -10.19
N SER A 393 4.94 19.64 -9.47
CA SER A 393 5.31 18.95 -8.23
C SER A 393 4.87 17.50 -8.31
N ALA A 394 5.77 16.55 -8.06
CA ALA A 394 5.42 15.14 -7.93
C ALA A 394 4.51 14.87 -6.71
N PHE A 395 4.51 15.75 -5.70
CA PHE A 395 3.64 15.66 -4.53
C PHE A 395 2.21 16.16 -4.76
N LEU A 396 2.02 17.24 -5.52
CA LEU A 396 0.69 17.81 -5.78
C LEU A 396 0.10 17.37 -7.13
N GLU A 397 0.94 17.04 -8.12
CA GLU A 397 0.52 16.57 -9.44
C GLU A 397 0.65 15.04 -9.51
N LEU A 398 -0.51 14.37 -9.54
CA LEU A 398 -0.60 12.94 -9.85
C LEU A 398 -0.81 12.80 -11.36
N LYS A 399 0.24 13.07 -12.16
CA LYS A 399 0.27 12.78 -13.60
C LYS A 399 0.56 11.31 -13.86
#